data_AF-A0A3D2LAR4-F1
#
_entry.id   AF-A0A3D2LAR4-F1
#
_cell.length_a   1.000
_cell.length_b   1.000
_cell.length_c   1.000
_cell.angle_alpha   90.00
_cell.angle_beta   90.00
_cell.angle_gamma   90.00
#
_symmetry.space_group_name_H-M   'P 1'
#
loop_
_entity.id
_entity.type
_entity.pdbx_description
1 polymer ?
#
loop_
_entity_poly.entity_id
_entity_poly.type
_entity_poly.pdbx_seq_one_letter_code
_entity_poly.pdbx_strand_id
1 'polypeptide(L)'
;LGAGDGIFFSAGKKSDAYKLAGAARTKVGEELGLIEDGVFRLCWIVDFPMYEYDEDNKKVDFSHNPFSMPQGGMDALLAADTEEKQLDLKAYQYDIV
;
A
#
# COMPACT_ATOMS: atom_id res chain seq x y z
N LEU A 1 -22.71 10.22 4.27
CA LEU A 1 -22.75 11.47 3.49
C LEU A 1 -24.04 12.18 3.84
N GLY A 2 -23.92 13.27 4.58
CA GLY A 2 -25.02 14.14 4.98
C GLY A 2 -25.06 15.42 4.13
N ALA A 3 -26.07 16.25 4.41
CA ALA A 3 -26.11 17.59 3.85
C ALA A 3 -24.89 18.40 4.32
N GLY A 4 -24.16 18.99 3.37
CA GLY A 4 -22.93 19.75 3.65
C GLY A 4 -21.62 18.97 3.43
N ASP A 5 -21.68 17.65 3.20
CA ASP A 5 -20.49 16.86 2.88
C ASP A 5 -20.05 17.05 1.41
N GLY A 6 -18.75 17.16 1.20
CA GLY A 6 -18.13 17.16 -0.13
C GLY A 6 -17.58 15.78 -0.49
N ILE A 7 -17.73 15.37 -1.76
CA ILE A 7 -17.11 14.17 -2.32
C ILE A 7 -16.16 14.60 -3.43
N PHE A 8 -14.91 14.17 -3.33
CA PHE A 8 -13.89 14.39 -4.34
C PHE A 8 -13.52 13.06 -4.99
N PHE A 9 -13.26 13.12 -6.29
CA PHE A 9 -12.86 11.96 -7.09
C PHE A 9 -11.47 12.19 -7.66
N SER A 10 -10.65 11.14 -7.63
CA SER A 10 -9.35 11.08 -8.30
C SER A 10 -9.40 9.92 -9.29
N ALA A 11 -9.06 10.18 -10.55
CA ALA A 11 -9.16 9.22 -11.64
C ALA A 11 -7.90 9.27 -12.52
N GLY A 12 -7.49 8.12 -13.03
CA GLY A 12 -6.25 7.97 -13.80
C GLY A 12 -5.62 6.61 -13.53
N LYS A 13 -4.30 6.52 -13.71
CA LYS A 13 -3.53 5.35 -13.27
C LYS A 13 -3.76 5.13 -11.78
N LYS A 14 -3.93 3.87 -11.36
CA LYS A 14 -4.23 3.51 -9.98
C LYS A 14 -3.24 4.16 -9.00
N SER A 15 -1.94 4.05 -9.30
CA SER A 15 -0.82 4.62 -8.52
C SER A 15 -0.94 6.12 -8.28
N ASP A 16 -1.18 6.87 -9.35
CA ASP A 16 -1.31 8.32 -9.30
C ASP A 16 -2.60 8.73 -8.58
N ALA A 17 -3.69 7.99 -8.83
CA ALA A 17 -5.00 8.31 -8.27
C ALA A 17 -5.02 8.22 -6.74
N TYR A 18 -4.50 7.13 -6.15
CA TYR A 18 -4.46 7.01 -4.68
C TYR A 18 -3.40 7.91 -4.05
N LYS A 19 -2.27 8.20 -4.72
CA LYS A 19 -1.29 9.18 -4.24
C LYS A 19 -1.92 10.57 -4.10
N LEU A 20 -2.63 11.02 -5.14
CA LEU A 20 -3.34 12.29 -5.11
C LEU A 20 -4.45 12.31 -4.05
N ALA A 21 -5.27 11.26 -3.99
CA ALA A 21 -6.37 11.17 -3.02
C ALA A 21 -5.85 11.16 -1.57
N GLY A 22 -4.75 10.46 -1.29
CA GLY A 22 -4.11 10.46 0.03
C GLY A 22 -3.61 11.83 0.45
N ALA A 23 -2.91 12.54 -0.45
CA ALA A 23 -2.42 13.89 -0.19
C ALA A 23 -3.57 14.89 0.01
N ALA A 24 -4.60 14.84 -0.84
CA ALA A 24 -5.78 15.69 -0.73
C ALA A 24 -6.53 15.44 0.59
N ARG A 25 -6.72 14.18 1.00
CA ARG A 25 -7.34 13.83 2.28
C ARG A 25 -6.59 14.46 3.46
N THR A 26 -5.27 14.35 3.50
CA THR A 26 -4.45 14.95 4.57
C THR A 26 -4.61 16.47 4.58
N LYS A 27 -4.48 17.11 3.42
CA LYS A 27 -4.59 18.57 3.29
C LYS A 27 -5.96 19.11 3.72
N VAL A 28 -7.04 18.45 3.31
CA VAL A 28 -8.41 18.81 3.73
C VAL A 28 -8.59 18.61 5.24
N GLY A 29 -8.04 17.52 5.79
CA GLY A 29 -8.06 17.27 7.23
C GLY A 29 -7.36 18.36 8.04
N GLU A 30 -6.23 18.86 7.56
CA GLU A 30 -5.51 19.99 8.16
C GLU A 30 -6.29 21.30 8.07
N GLU A 31 -6.80 21.66 6.88
CA GLU A 31 -7.51 22.93 6.66
C GLU A 31 -8.84 23.02 7.42
N LEU A 32 -9.51 21.89 7.62
CA LEU A 32 -10.76 21.81 8.37
C LEU A 32 -10.55 21.52 9.87
N GLY A 33 -9.30 21.35 10.33
CA GLY A 33 -9.00 21.04 11.74
C GLY A 33 -9.56 19.69 12.21
N LEU A 34 -9.61 18.69 11.33
CA LEU A 34 -10.15 17.35 11.61
C LEU A 34 -9.11 16.38 12.18
N ILE A 35 -7.84 16.77 12.18
CA ILE A 35 -6.74 15.99 12.75
C ILE A 35 -6.59 16.39 14.21
N GLU A 36 -6.68 15.41 15.12
CA GLU A 36 -6.55 15.66 16.55
C GLU A 36 -5.11 15.98 16.96
N ASP A 37 -4.92 17.14 17.58
CA ASP A 37 -3.64 17.56 18.14
C ASP A 37 -3.29 16.80 19.43
N GLY A 38 -1.99 16.52 19.63
CA GLY A 38 -1.48 15.89 20.85
C GLY A 38 -1.83 14.41 21.01
N VAL A 39 -2.37 13.76 19.97
CA VAL A 39 -2.75 12.34 19.98
C VAL A 39 -1.84 11.54 19.04
N PHE A 40 -1.35 10.40 19.52
CA PHE A 40 -0.68 9.40 18.68
C PHE A 40 -1.66 8.29 18.31
N ARG A 41 -1.89 8.10 17.00
CA ARG A 41 -2.66 6.98 16.47
C ARG A 41 -1.74 6.05 15.69
N LEU A 42 -1.21 5.05 16.38
CA LEU A 42 -0.29 4.09 15.78
C LEU A 42 -1.06 2.96 15.07
N CYS A 43 -0.51 2.46 13.96
CA CYS A 43 -1.01 1.25 13.33
C CYS A 43 0.11 0.35 12.82
N TRP A 44 -0.19 -0.95 12.73
CA TRP A 44 0.65 -1.91 12.02
C TRP A 44 0.16 -2.02 10.58
N ILE A 45 1.08 -1.84 9.63
CA ILE A 45 0.88 -2.28 8.26
C ILE A 45 1.47 -3.68 8.16
N VAL A 46 0.67 -4.64 7.72
CA VAL A 46 1.05 -6.04 7.53
C VAL A 46 0.67 -6.46 6.11
N ASP A 47 0.93 -7.71 5.74
CA ASP A 47 0.52 -8.27 4.45
C ASP A 47 1.13 -7.53 3.26
N PHE A 48 2.37 -7.07 3.41
CA PHE A 48 3.12 -6.51 2.29
C PHE A 48 3.29 -7.56 1.18
N PRO A 49 3.26 -7.15 -0.08
CA PRO A 49 3.61 -8.03 -1.19
C PRO A 49 5.09 -8.41 -1.08
N MET A 50 5.45 -9.64 -1.43
CA MET A 50 6.83 -10.12 -1.48
C MET A 50 7.60 -9.48 -2.65
N TYR A 51 6.90 -9.28 -3.76
CA TYR A 51 7.42 -8.74 -5.00
C TYR A 51 6.58 -7.58 -5.51
N GLU A 52 7.18 -6.70 -6.29
CA GLU A 52 6.47 -5.66 -7.04
C GLU A 52 6.95 -5.62 -8.49
N TYR A 53 6.12 -5.05 -9.36
CA TYR A 53 6.51 -4.83 -10.75
C TYR A 53 7.24 -3.49 -10.86
N ASP A 54 8.51 -3.55 -11.25
CA ASP A 54 9.32 -2.39 -11.55
C ASP A 54 9.01 -1.92 -12.98
N GLU A 55 8.27 -0.81 -13.08
CA GLU A 55 7.87 -0.20 -14.36
C GLU A 55 9.06 0.33 -15.17
N ASP A 56 10.16 0.72 -14.52
CA ASP A 56 11.35 1.29 -15.18
C ASP A 56 12.19 0.18 -15.81
N ASN A 57 12.43 -0.90 -15.05
CA ASN A 57 13.22 -2.04 -15.49
C ASN A 57 12.39 -3.13 -16.18
N LYS A 58 11.06 -3.00 -16.19
CA LYS A 58 10.09 -3.94 -16.80
C LYS A 58 10.29 -5.38 -16.32
N LYS A 59 10.43 -5.54 -15.00
CA LYS A 59 10.64 -6.84 -14.36
C LYS A 59 9.98 -6.88 -12.99
N VAL A 60 9.72 -8.09 -12.51
CA VAL A 60 9.38 -8.31 -11.11
C VAL A 60 10.65 -8.19 -10.26
N ASP A 61 10.59 -7.45 -9.17
CA ASP A 61 11.67 -7.32 -8.18
C ASP A 61 11.12 -7.40 -6.75
N PHE A 62 11.99 -7.49 -5.75
CA PHE A 62 11.56 -7.52 -4.36
C PHE A 62 10.99 -6.17 -3.93
N SER A 63 9.82 -6.18 -3.29
CA SER A 63 9.14 -4.95 -2.84
C SER A 63 9.88 -4.21 -1.72
N HIS A 64 10.68 -4.93 -0.92
CA HIS A 64 11.40 -4.39 0.25
C HIS A 64 12.80 -4.99 0.35
N ASN A 65 12.90 -6.29 0.65
CA ASN A 65 14.18 -6.98 0.74
C ASN A 65 14.03 -8.46 0.35
N PRO A 66 15.10 -9.11 -0.14
CA PRO A 66 15.04 -10.49 -0.61
C PRO A 66 14.98 -11.55 0.50
N PHE A 67 15.10 -11.15 1.77
CA PHE A 67 15.27 -12.07 2.90
C PHE A 67 13.99 -12.26 3.73
N SER A 68 12.89 -11.68 3.26
CA SER A 68 11.61 -11.77 3.97
C SER A 68 10.96 -13.13 3.81
N MET A 69 10.28 -13.61 4.85
CA MET A 69 9.61 -14.90 4.80
C MET A 69 8.30 -14.78 4.01
N PRO A 70 8.12 -15.53 2.91
CA PRO A 70 6.84 -15.55 2.19
C PRO A 70 5.74 -16.15 3.07
N GLN A 71 4.54 -15.59 3.01
CA GLN A 71 3.38 -16.15 3.67
C GLN A 71 3.02 -17.48 3.03
N GLY A 72 2.95 -18.55 3.84
CA GLY A 72 2.85 -19.93 3.36
C GLY A 72 4.21 -20.62 3.16
N GLY A 73 5.33 -19.95 3.44
CA GLY A 73 6.66 -20.55 3.48
C GLY A 73 7.17 -21.01 2.11
N MET A 74 8.04 -22.02 2.12
CA MET A 74 8.72 -22.51 0.90
C MET A 74 7.74 -23.00 -0.16
N ASP A 75 6.67 -23.70 0.23
CA ASP A 75 5.70 -24.25 -0.73
C ASP A 75 4.98 -23.12 -1.50
N ALA A 76 4.61 -22.04 -0.80
CA ALA A 76 4.00 -20.86 -1.44
C ALA A 76 4.99 -20.16 -2.38
N LEU A 77 6.27 -20.07 -1.98
CA LEU A 77 7.32 -19.50 -2.83
C LEU A 77 7.53 -20.31 -4.12
N LEU A 78 7.60 -21.63 -4.00
CA LEU A 78 7.78 -22.53 -5.15
C LEU A 78 6.54 -22.58 -6.05
N ALA A 79 5.34 -22.42 -5.47
CA ALA A 79 4.09 -22.37 -6.22
C ALA A 79 3.91 -21.04 -7.01
N ALA A 80 4.63 -19.98 -6.63
CA ALA A 80 4.67 -18.70 -7.34
C ALA A 80 5.60 -18.73 -8.57
N ASP A 81 5.29 -19.63 -9.49
CA ASP A 81 6.06 -19.95 -10.70
C ASP A 81 5.77 -19.05 -11.91
N THR A 82 4.89 -18.05 -11.75
CA THR A 82 4.51 -17.07 -12.78
C THR A 82 4.54 -15.66 -12.18
N GLU A 83 4.74 -14.63 -13.01
CA GLU A 83 4.77 -13.24 -12.54
C GLU A 83 3.47 -12.85 -11.82
N GLU A 84 2.31 -13.30 -12.33
CA GLU A 84 1.01 -13.08 -11.69
C GLU A 84 0.99 -13.62 -10.26
N LYS A 85 1.40 -14.89 -10.06
CA LYS A 85 1.45 -15.49 -8.72
C LYS A 85 2.52 -14.87 -7.83
N GLN A 86 3.63 -14.39 -8.39
CA GLN A 86 4.66 -13.68 -7.63
C GLN A 86 4.14 -12.34 -7.10
N LEU A 87 3.41 -11.59 -7.92
CA LEU A 87 2.83 -10.30 -7.54
C LEU A 87 1.68 -10.46 -6.53
N ASP A 88 1.04 -11.63 -6.46
CA ASP A 88 0.04 -11.97 -5.45
C ASP A 88 0.64 -12.51 -4.14
N LEU A 89 1.91 -12.93 -4.14
CA LEU A 89 2.56 -13.51 -2.96
C LEU A 89 2.81 -12.43 -1.90
N LYS A 90 2.36 -12.67 -0.67
CA LYS A 90 2.62 -11.80 0.48
C LYS A 90 3.85 -12.25 1.27
N ALA A 91 4.42 -11.32 2.03
CA ALA A 91 5.51 -11.59 2.96
C ALA A 91 5.08 -11.32 4.41
N TYR A 92 5.74 -11.98 5.36
CA TYR A 92 5.72 -11.61 6.78
C TYR A 92 6.65 -10.42 7.02
N GLN A 93 6.27 -9.29 6.44
CA GLN A 93 6.85 -7.97 6.67
C GLN A 93 5.81 -7.10 7.35
N TYR A 94 6.29 -6.14 8.13
CA TYR A 94 5.44 -5.21 8.82
C TYR A 94 6.17 -3.90 9.09
N ASP A 95 5.40 -2.82 9.04
CA ASP A 95 5.83 -1.48 9.44
C ASP A 95 4.91 -0.96 10.56
N ILE A 96 5.46 -0.13 11.44
CA ILE A 96 4.70 0.67 12.40
C ILE A 96 4.69 2.12 11.91
N VAL A 97 3.50 2.73 11.92
CA VAL A 97 3.28 4.14 11.55
C VAL A 97 2.60 4.87 12.67
#